data_AF-A0A925V4W5-F1
#
_entry.id   AF-A0A925V4W5-F1
#
_cell.length_a   1.000
_cell.length_b   1.000
_cell.length_c   1.000
_cell.angle_alpha   90.00
_cell.angle_beta   90.00
_cell.angle_gamma   90.00
#
_symmetry.space_group_name_H-M   'P 1'
#
loop_
_entity.id
_entity.type
_entity.pdbx_description
1 polymer ?
#
loop_
_entity_poly.entity_id
_entity_poly.type
_entity_poly.pdbx_seq_one_letter_code
_entity_poly.pdbx_strand_id
1 'polypeptide(L)'
;MQERLGVLLLATFALAVACNKQGSATAAPGADAATAGAETPSIDDLERQLSQLHGELEQHAVREQETPTGDRAVDDGDGSRCTRTCELTTAICGLRGQICELAAEHDDEPRYAAACSRASDDCERATEACDDCSA
;
A
#
# COMPACT_ATOMS: atom_id res chain seq x y z
N MET A 1 40.95 6.07 -32.55
CA MET A 1 41.37 4.69 -32.82
C MET A 1 40.74 3.84 -31.72
N GLN A 2 39.65 3.08 -31.95
CA GLN A 2 39.69 1.69 -32.49
C GLN A 2 40.54 0.81 -31.53
N GLU A 3 40.12 -0.31 -30.93
CA GLU A 3 39.26 -1.46 -31.32
C GLU A 3 38.86 -2.22 -30.02
N ARG A 4 37.60 -2.62 -29.79
CA ARG A 4 36.97 -3.93 -30.10
C ARG A 4 37.76 -5.20 -29.69
N LEU A 5 36.97 -6.21 -29.29
CA LEU A 5 37.27 -7.63 -28.97
C LEU A 5 37.73 -7.92 -27.54
N GLY A 6 37.22 -8.94 -26.84
CA GLY A 6 36.27 -10.01 -27.18
C GLY A 6 36.22 -10.94 -25.95
N VAL A 7 35.02 -11.26 -25.46
CA VAL A 7 34.41 -12.60 -25.57
C VAL A 7 35.35 -13.74 -25.16
N LEU A 8 35.17 -14.28 -23.94
CA LEU A 8 35.04 -15.72 -23.61
C LEU A 8 35.47 -16.06 -22.17
N LEU A 9 34.53 -16.68 -21.44
CA LEU A 9 34.66 -17.82 -20.49
C LEU A 9 33.69 -17.61 -19.32
N LEU A 10 32.44 -18.08 -19.39
CA LEU A 10 32.03 -19.44 -19.00
C LEU A 10 32.77 -19.94 -17.75
N ALA A 11 32.13 -19.87 -16.58
CA ALA A 11 32.06 -21.00 -15.65
C ALA A 11 31.14 -20.71 -14.45
N THR A 12 30.03 -21.45 -14.41
CA THR A 12 29.50 -22.14 -13.23
C THR A 12 29.17 -21.30 -11.99
N PHE A 13 27.93 -20.83 -11.88
CA PHE A 13 27.27 -20.86 -10.58
C PHE A 13 26.44 -22.14 -10.48
N ALA A 14 27.02 -23.10 -9.76
CA ALA A 14 26.43 -24.38 -9.46
C ALA A 14 25.15 -24.19 -8.64
N LEU A 15 24.07 -24.82 -9.11
CA LEU A 15 22.88 -25.12 -8.33
C LEU A 15 23.27 -26.04 -7.16
N ALA A 16 23.02 -25.60 -5.92
CA ALA A 16 22.86 -26.42 -4.74
C ALA A 16 21.76 -25.77 -3.88
N VAL A 17 20.49 -26.17 -4.08
CA VAL A 17 19.75 -27.15 -3.26
C VAL A 17 19.73 -26.81 -1.76
N ALA A 18 18.59 -26.31 -1.31
CA ALA A 18 18.00 -26.68 -0.03
C ALA A 18 16.47 -26.55 -0.11
N CYS A 19 15.81 -27.64 -0.48
CA CYS A 19 14.39 -27.83 -0.16
C CYS A 19 14.29 -27.90 1.37
N ASN A 20 13.89 -26.81 2.03
CA ASN A 20 13.59 -26.87 3.44
C ASN A 20 12.22 -27.53 3.62
N LYS A 21 12.31 -28.80 4.00
CA LYS A 21 11.25 -29.72 4.39
C LYS A 21 10.39 -29.07 5.46
N GLN A 22 9.11 -28.83 5.13
CA GLN A 22 8.08 -28.45 6.09
C GLN A 22 8.10 -29.40 7.29
N GLY A 23 8.56 -28.88 8.42
CA GLY A 23 8.34 -29.45 9.74
C GLY A 23 7.04 -28.90 10.30
N SER A 24 6.04 -29.78 10.41
CA SER A 24 4.84 -29.55 11.19
C SER A 24 5.18 -29.37 12.67
N ALA A 25 4.73 -28.25 13.25
CA ALA A 25 4.12 -28.12 14.58
C ALA A 25 4.30 -26.68 15.07
N THR A 26 3.21 -25.91 15.10
CA THR A 26 2.99 -24.88 16.12
C THR A 26 1.48 -24.65 16.24
N ALA A 27 1.00 -24.97 17.44
CA ALA A 27 -0.19 -24.53 18.17
C ALA A 27 -1.36 -23.88 17.42
N ALA A 28 -2.55 -24.44 17.65
CA ALA A 28 -3.81 -23.71 17.58
C ALA A 28 -3.80 -22.50 18.53
N PRO A 29 -4.30 -21.34 18.09
CA PRO A 29 -5.30 -20.58 18.83
C PRO A 29 -6.67 -21.12 18.37
N GLY A 30 -7.52 -21.60 19.27
CA GLY A 30 -8.26 -20.67 20.10
C GLY A 30 -9.42 -20.15 19.27
N ALA A 31 -10.47 -20.98 19.16
CA ALA A 31 -11.76 -20.56 18.65
C ALA A 31 -12.37 -19.62 19.69
N ASP A 32 -12.03 -18.33 19.60
CA ASP A 32 -12.81 -17.30 20.26
C ASP A 32 -13.96 -16.91 19.34
N ALA A 33 -15.15 -17.11 19.87
CA ALA A 33 -16.42 -16.88 19.22
C ALA A 33 -16.43 -15.49 18.56
N ALA A 34 -16.59 -15.48 17.24
CA ALA A 34 -17.12 -14.32 16.55
C ALA A 34 -18.55 -14.10 17.07
N THR A 35 -18.65 -13.34 18.16
CA THR A 35 -19.89 -12.66 18.53
C THR A 35 -20.22 -11.74 17.36
N ALA A 36 -21.18 -12.17 16.55
CA ALA A 36 -21.93 -11.30 15.66
C ALA A 36 -22.76 -10.33 16.52
N GLY A 37 -22.08 -9.34 17.10
CA GLY A 37 -22.68 -8.11 17.59
C GLY A 37 -22.60 -7.11 16.45
N ALA A 38 -23.69 -6.36 16.21
CA ALA A 38 -23.77 -5.32 15.19
C ALA A 38 -22.42 -4.57 15.05
N GLU A 39 -21.73 -4.82 13.95
CA GLU A 39 -20.30 -4.52 13.80
C GLU A 39 -20.11 -3.02 13.65
N THR A 40 -20.00 -2.29 14.76
CA THR A 40 -19.29 -1.01 14.75
C THR A 40 -17.85 -1.35 14.37
N PRO A 41 -17.33 -0.82 13.25
CA PRO A 41 -15.98 -1.15 12.81
C PRO A 41 -14.99 -0.78 13.91
N SER A 42 -14.15 -1.73 14.33
CA SER A 42 -13.15 -1.48 15.36
C SER A 42 -12.04 -0.57 14.81
N ILE A 43 -11.36 0.15 15.70
CA ILE A 43 -10.23 1.00 15.31
C ILE A 43 -9.14 0.18 14.57
N ASP A 44 -8.89 -1.04 15.02
CA ASP A 44 -7.95 -1.98 14.39
C ASP A 44 -8.38 -2.39 12.97
N ASP A 45 -9.69 -2.48 12.70
CA ASP A 45 -10.20 -2.77 11.36
C ASP A 45 -10.06 -1.57 10.42
N LEU A 46 -10.31 -0.36 10.92
CA LEU A 46 -10.16 0.88 10.17
C LEU A 46 -8.68 1.15 9.84
N GLU A 47 -7.77 0.97 10.80
CA GLU A 47 -6.32 1.11 10.59
C GLU A 47 -5.78 0.09 9.58
N ARG A 48 -6.31 -1.14 9.59
CA ARG A 48 -5.96 -2.16 8.60
C ARG A 48 -6.39 -1.76 7.19
N GLN A 49 -7.61 -1.24 7.04
CA GLN A 49 -8.11 -0.75 5.76
C GLN A 49 -7.29 0.45 5.27
N LEU A 50 -6.95 1.38 6.16
CA LEU A 50 -6.12 2.55 5.83
C LEU A 50 -4.74 2.11 5.31
N SER A 51 -4.12 1.14 6.01
CA SER A 51 -2.83 0.56 5.60
C SER A 51 -2.89 -0.12 4.23
N GLN A 52 -4.01 -0.79 3.93
CA GLN A 52 -4.22 -1.40 2.62
C GLN A 52 -4.30 -0.35 1.50
N LEU A 53 -5.11 0.70 1.67
CA LEU A 53 -5.22 1.76 0.67
C LEU A 53 -3.90 2.48 0.45
N HIS A 54 -3.11 2.68 1.51
CA HIS A 54 -1.77 3.27 1.40
C HIS A 54 -0.85 2.40 0.54
N GLY A 55 -0.85 1.08 0.79
CA GLY A 55 -0.08 0.14 -0.02
C GLY A 55 -0.51 0.13 -1.48
N GLU A 56 -1.80 0.32 -1.78
CA GLU A 56 -2.28 0.48 -3.16
C GLU A 56 -1.76 1.79 -3.78
N LEU A 57 -1.87 2.91 -3.07
CA LEU A 57 -1.36 4.21 -3.52
C LEU A 57 0.13 4.15 -3.86
N GLU A 58 0.95 3.54 -2.99
CA GLU A 58 2.39 3.36 -3.23
C GLU A 58 2.69 2.47 -4.44
N GLN A 59 1.95 1.38 -4.63
CA GLN A 59 2.11 0.52 -5.82
C GLN A 59 1.82 1.28 -7.12
N HIS A 60 0.83 2.17 -7.09
CA HIS A 60 0.49 3.04 -8.22
C HIS A 60 1.52 4.17 -8.41
N ALA A 61 2.16 4.65 -7.33
CA ALA A 61 3.28 5.58 -7.35
C ALA A 61 4.55 4.96 -7.96
N VAL A 62 4.99 3.78 -7.48
CA VAL A 62 6.30 3.20 -7.85
C VAL A 62 6.37 2.74 -9.31
N ARG A 63 5.24 2.42 -9.95
CA ARG A 63 5.18 2.13 -11.40
C ARG A 63 5.58 3.30 -12.30
N GLU A 64 5.74 4.52 -11.77
CA GLU A 64 6.31 5.67 -12.50
C GLU A 64 7.74 5.47 -12.98
N GLN A 65 8.52 4.57 -12.37
CA GLN A 65 9.96 4.49 -12.64
C GLN A 65 10.35 3.46 -13.70
N GLU A 66 9.41 2.61 -14.14
CA GLU A 66 9.66 1.67 -15.24
C GLU A 66 9.11 2.25 -16.55
N THR A 67 9.83 3.20 -17.15
CA THR A 67 9.53 3.67 -18.50
C THR A 67 9.65 2.50 -19.50
N PRO A 68 8.58 2.05 -20.15
CA PRO A 68 8.71 1.24 -21.35
C PRO A 68 9.09 2.21 -22.47
N THR A 69 10.37 2.24 -22.84
CA THR A 69 10.82 2.88 -24.08
C THR A 69 10.15 2.17 -25.25
N GLY A 70 9.01 2.68 -25.71
CA GLY A 70 8.28 2.07 -26.81
C GLY A 70 7.18 2.97 -27.33
N ASP A 71 7.51 3.73 -28.38
CA ASP A 71 6.61 4.42 -29.30
C ASP A 71 5.18 3.87 -29.32
N ARG A 72 4.28 4.46 -28.52
CA ARG A 72 2.83 4.47 -28.76
C ARG A 72 2.21 5.76 -28.24
N ALA A 73 1.61 6.48 -29.19
CA ALA A 73 0.53 7.44 -29.12
C ALA A 73 -0.08 7.74 -27.73
N VAL A 74 -0.01 9.04 -27.39
CA VAL A 74 -1.03 9.86 -26.70
C VAL A 74 -1.48 9.40 -25.29
N ASP A 75 -0.92 10.04 -24.26
CA ASP A 75 -1.61 10.94 -23.31
C ASP A 75 -2.94 10.52 -22.63
N ASP A 76 -3.38 9.26 -22.70
CA ASP A 76 -4.56 8.77 -21.97
C ASP A 76 -4.20 7.98 -20.69
N GLY A 77 -2.93 7.56 -20.57
CA GLY A 77 -2.40 6.80 -19.43
C GLY A 77 -2.25 7.63 -18.16
N ASP A 78 -1.75 8.85 -18.27
CA ASP A 78 -1.53 9.73 -17.13
C ASP A 78 -2.83 10.25 -16.52
N GLY A 79 -3.82 10.61 -17.35
CA GLY A 79 -5.16 11.01 -16.86
C GLY A 79 -5.88 9.89 -16.10
N SER A 80 -5.79 8.64 -16.58
CA SER A 80 -6.39 7.49 -15.89
C SER A 80 -5.64 7.10 -14.61
N ARG A 81 -4.32 7.31 -14.56
CA ARG A 81 -3.51 7.12 -13.37
C ARG A 81 -3.78 8.16 -12.30
N CYS A 82 -3.81 9.45 -12.66
CA CYS A 82 -4.15 10.51 -11.71
C CYS A 82 -5.59 10.36 -11.20
N THR A 83 -6.53 9.97 -12.07
CA THR A 83 -7.90 9.61 -11.64
C THR A 83 -7.87 8.54 -10.56
N ARG A 84 -7.08 7.48 -10.75
CA ARG A 84 -6.95 6.41 -9.74
C ARG A 84 -6.29 6.88 -8.44
N THR A 85 -5.26 7.70 -8.52
CA THR A 85 -4.61 8.32 -7.34
C THR A 85 -5.64 9.14 -6.55
N CYS A 86 -6.42 9.99 -7.21
CA CYS A 86 -7.42 10.82 -6.57
C CYS A 86 -8.62 10.03 -6.01
N GLU A 87 -9.01 8.91 -6.64
CA GLU A 87 -9.99 7.97 -6.08
C GLU A 87 -9.49 7.35 -4.76
N LEU A 88 -8.22 6.92 -4.72
CA LEU A 88 -7.60 6.37 -3.52
C LEU A 88 -7.48 7.45 -2.43
N THR A 89 -7.10 8.67 -2.79
CA THR A 89 -7.11 9.82 -1.88
C THR A 89 -8.48 10.03 -1.25
N THR A 90 -9.55 10.00 -2.05
CA THR A 90 -10.93 10.15 -1.56
C THR A 90 -11.27 9.05 -0.55
N ALA A 91 -10.87 7.81 -0.82
CA ALA A 91 -11.09 6.69 0.09
C ALA A 91 -10.29 6.82 1.40
N ILE A 92 -9.01 7.22 1.33
CA ILE A 92 -8.15 7.47 2.49
C ILE A 92 -8.75 8.56 3.39
N CYS A 93 -9.15 9.69 2.79
CA CYS A 93 -9.77 10.79 3.51
C CYS A 93 -11.16 10.43 4.09
N GLY A 94 -11.91 9.54 3.42
CA GLY A 94 -13.14 8.97 3.96
C GLY A 94 -12.93 8.08 5.20
N LEU A 95 -11.85 7.27 5.20
CA LEU A 95 -11.47 6.48 6.38
C LEU A 95 -10.99 7.35 7.53
N ARG A 96 -10.21 8.40 7.24
CA ARG A 96 -9.85 9.42 8.24
C ARG A 96 -11.09 9.96 8.94
N GLY A 97 -12.14 10.32 8.19
CA GLY A 97 -13.39 10.83 8.77
C GLY A 97 -13.97 9.85 9.80
N GLN A 98 -14.07 8.58 9.44
CA GLN A 98 -14.58 7.52 10.33
C GLN A 98 -13.68 7.31 11.56
N ILE A 99 -12.36 7.27 11.38
CA ILE A 99 -11.39 7.11 12.47
C ILE A 99 -11.48 8.27 13.46
N CYS A 100 -11.60 9.50 12.95
CA CYS A 100 -11.69 10.69 13.78
C CYS A 100 -13.04 10.86 14.47
N GLU A 101 -14.14 10.41 13.86
CA GLU A 101 -15.44 10.31 14.51
C GLU A 101 -15.38 9.33 15.68
N LEU A 102 -14.83 8.14 15.45
CA LEU A 102 -14.63 7.14 16.50
C LEU A 102 -13.69 7.64 17.60
N ALA A 103 -12.67 8.44 17.25
CA ALA A 103 -11.79 9.07 18.24
C ALA A 103 -12.47 10.15 19.08
N ALA A 104 -13.47 10.84 18.54
CA ALA A 104 -14.28 11.79 19.30
C ALA A 104 -15.23 11.08 20.28
N GLU A 105 -15.67 9.87 19.95
CA GLU A 105 -16.46 9.02 20.85
C GLU A 105 -15.61 8.39 21.98
N HIS A 106 -14.30 8.27 21.77
CA HIS A 106 -13.32 7.67 22.69
C HIS A 106 -12.20 8.67 23.07
N ASP A 107 -12.57 9.88 23.50
CA ASP A 107 -11.61 10.97 23.76
C ASP A 107 -10.69 10.73 24.98
N ASP A 108 -11.09 9.85 25.88
CA ASP A 108 -10.29 9.42 27.03
C ASP A 108 -9.19 8.41 26.66
N GLU A 109 -9.26 7.83 25.46
CA GLU A 109 -8.35 6.80 25.00
C GLU A 109 -7.30 7.36 24.01
N PRO A 110 -6.03 7.56 24.43
CA PRO A 110 -5.02 8.23 23.62
C PRO A 110 -4.69 7.49 22.31
N ARG A 111 -4.99 6.18 22.23
CA ARG A 111 -4.80 5.39 21.02
C ARG A 111 -5.69 5.87 19.86
N TYR A 112 -6.93 6.27 20.13
CA TYR A 112 -7.84 6.73 19.08
C TYR A 112 -7.44 8.12 18.56
N ALA A 113 -7.03 9.01 19.46
CA ALA A 113 -6.49 10.32 19.08
C ALA A 113 -5.23 10.18 18.19
N ALA A 114 -4.34 9.24 18.52
CA ALA A 114 -3.16 8.95 17.72
C ALA A 114 -3.52 8.38 16.32
N ALA A 115 -4.51 7.49 16.24
CA ALA A 115 -5.01 6.94 14.98
C ALA A 115 -5.61 8.04 14.08
N CYS A 116 -6.43 8.93 14.64
CA CYS A 116 -7.00 10.07 13.92
C CYS A 116 -5.92 11.04 13.42
N SER A 117 -4.88 11.31 14.23
CA SER A 117 -3.74 12.13 13.79
C SER A 117 -3.05 11.50 12.59
N ARG A 118 -2.71 10.20 12.65
CA ARG A 118 -2.07 9.50 11.54
C ARG A 118 -2.92 9.50 10.27
N ALA A 119 -4.21 9.19 10.39
CA ALA A 119 -5.12 9.19 9.25
C ALA A 119 -5.28 10.59 8.65
N SER A 120 -5.15 11.65 9.46
CA SER A 120 -5.15 13.03 8.97
C SER A 120 -3.89 13.33 8.17
N ASP A 121 -2.72 12.96 8.67
CA ASP A 121 -1.44 13.12 7.95
C ASP A 121 -1.42 12.30 6.65
N ASP A 122 -2.04 11.12 6.63
CA ASP A 122 -2.16 10.28 5.44
C ASP A 122 -3.07 10.90 4.38
N CYS A 123 -4.20 11.46 4.79
CA CYS A 123 -5.12 12.16 3.89
C CYS A 123 -4.47 13.41 3.28
N GLU A 124 -3.70 14.17 4.06
CA GLU A 124 -2.98 15.36 3.59
C GLU A 124 -1.96 14.98 2.51
N ARG A 125 -1.08 14.00 2.79
CA ARG A 125 -0.12 13.48 1.81
C ARG A 125 -0.78 12.93 0.53
N ALA A 126 -1.89 12.20 0.67
CA ALA A 126 -2.61 11.67 -0.48
C ALA A 126 -3.28 12.79 -1.31
N THR A 127 -3.71 13.88 -0.67
CA THR A 127 -4.28 15.04 -1.35
C THR A 127 -3.22 15.78 -2.15
N GLU A 128 -2.05 16.04 -1.54
CA GLU A 128 -0.90 16.62 -2.24
C GLU A 128 -0.52 15.79 -3.48
N ALA A 129 -0.46 14.46 -3.34
CA ALA A 129 -0.15 13.57 -4.47
C ALA A 129 -1.20 13.61 -5.59
N CYS A 130 -2.48 13.79 -5.27
CA CYS A 130 -3.54 13.96 -6.28
C CYS A 130 -3.44 15.33 -6.97
N ASP A 131 -3.23 16.40 -6.20
CA ASP A 131 -3.10 17.76 -6.70
C ASP A 131 -1.88 17.88 -7.62
N ASP A 132 -0.71 17.37 -7.20
CA ASP A 132 0.52 17.38 -7.99
C ASP A 132 0.40 16.56 -9.29
N CYS A 133 -0.39 15.48 -9.28
CA CYS A 133 -0.62 14.65 -10.47
C CYS A 133 -1.55 15.33 -11.48
N SER A 134 -2.53 16.10 -11.00
CA SER A 134 -3.60 16.69 -11.83
C SER A 134 -3.34 18.14 -12.26
N ALA A 135 -2.26 18.75 -11.77
CA ALA A 135 -1.81 20.11 -12.11
C ALA A 135 -1.16 20.22 -13.50
#